data_AF-A0AAV0NQZ1-F1
#
_entry.id   AF-A0AAV0NQZ1-F1
#
_cell.length_a   1.000
_cell.length_b   1.000
_cell.length_c   1.000
_cell.angle_alpha   90.00
_cell.angle_beta   90.00
_cell.angle_gamma   90.00
#
_symmetry.space_group_name_H-M   'P 1'
#
loop_
_entity.id
_entity.type
_entity.pdbx_description
1 polymer ?
#
loop_
_entity_poly.entity_id
_entity_poly.type
_entity_poly.pdbx_seq_one_letter_code
_entity_poly.pdbx_strand_id
1 'polypeptide(L)'
;MDYTILTTQCKGPLYPKDQCCNALKLFACPYTNEINDASTNCAQTMFSYINLYGKYPAGLFANTFKEGNHGLDCEARRKNNAVPANNHFFLLPLVLEIFTIASFL
;
A
#
# COMPACT_ATOMS: atom_id res chain seq x y z
N MET A 1 6.58 -16.59 0.34
CA MET A 1 5.88 -15.31 0.10
C MET A 1 4.67 -15.59 -0.75
N ASP A 2 3.56 -14.90 -0.50
CA ASP A 2 2.35 -14.98 -1.31
C ASP A 2 2.41 -13.95 -2.45
N TYR A 3 2.49 -14.43 -3.70
CA TYR A 3 2.60 -13.60 -4.90
C TYR A 3 1.24 -13.20 -5.49
N THR A 4 0.13 -13.62 -4.88
CA THR A 4 -1.22 -13.43 -5.40
C THR A 4 -1.55 -11.96 -5.64
N ILE A 5 -1.10 -11.04 -4.77
CA ILE A 5 -1.35 -9.61 -4.96
C ILE A 5 -0.73 -9.08 -6.26
N LEU A 6 0.45 -9.57 -6.65
CA LEU A 6 1.08 -9.23 -7.91
C LEU A 6 0.34 -9.87 -9.08
N THR A 7 0.15 -11.19 -9.06
CA THR A 7 -0.41 -11.93 -10.20
C THR A 7 -1.89 -11.63 -10.48
N THR A 8 -2.64 -11.18 -9.49
CA THR A 8 -4.04 -10.79 -9.66
C THR A 8 -4.21 -9.36 -10.16
N GLN A 9 -3.32 -8.44 -9.77
CA GLN A 9 -3.45 -7.01 -10.06
C GLN A 9 -2.53 -6.52 -11.17
N CYS A 10 -1.30 -7.01 -11.26
CA CYS A 10 -0.38 -6.68 -12.33
C CYS A 10 -0.48 -7.72 -13.44
N LYS A 11 -1.28 -7.44 -14.48
CA LYS A 11 -1.57 -8.39 -15.57
C LYS A 11 -1.13 -7.86 -16.93
N GLY A 12 -0.59 -8.77 -17.73
CA GLY A 12 -0.28 -8.53 -19.12
C GLY A 12 -1.53 -8.51 -20.01
N PRO A 13 -1.37 -8.11 -21.29
CA PRO A 13 -0.12 -7.72 -21.93
C PRO A 13 0.32 -6.27 -21.65
N LEU A 14 -0.61 -5.43 -21.17
CA LEU A 14 -0.37 -3.98 -21.04
C LEU A 14 0.36 -3.58 -19.75
N TYR A 15 0.28 -4.40 -18.69
CA TYR A 15 0.89 -4.13 -17.39
C TYR A 15 0.66 -2.69 -16.90
N PRO A 16 -0.59 -2.33 -16.53
CA PRO A 16 -0.94 -0.97 -16.16
C PRO A 16 -0.05 -0.45 -15.03
N LYS A 17 0.70 0.62 -15.29
CA LYS A 17 1.75 1.13 -14.39
C LYS A 17 1.23 1.35 -12.96
N ASP A 18 0.18 2.13 -12.76
CA ASP A 18 -0.26 2.47 -11.41
C ASP A 18 -0.73 1.24 -10.61
N GLN A 19 -1.43 0.32 -11.27
CA GLN A 19 -1.91 -0.91 -10.66
C GLN A 19 -0.76 -1.86 -10.29
N CYS A 20 0.20 -2.04 -11.20
CA CYS A 20 1.39 -2.85 -10.95
C CYS A 20 2.30 -2.23 -9.87
N CYS A 21 2.45 -0.91 -9.84
CA CYS A 21 3.20 -0.19 -8.83
C CYS A 21 2.61 -0.42 -7.44
N ASN A 22 1.29 -0.24 -7.33
CA ASN A 22 0.58 -0.42 -6.06
C ASN A 22 0.67 -1.88 -5.58
N ALA A 23 0.50 -2.85 -6.48
CA ALA A 23 0.67 -4.26 -6.16
C ALA A 23 2.09 -4.58 -5.66
N LEU A 24 3.12 -4.03 -6.32
CA LEU A 24 4.51 -4.18 -5.90
C LEU A 24 4.75 -3.56 -4.52
N LYS A 25 4.21 -2.36 -4.25
CA LYS A 25 4.28 -1.74 -2.91
C LYS A 25 3.68 -2.64 -1.84
N LEU A 26 2.47 -3.16 -2.06
CA LEU A 26 1.79 -4.01 -1.10
C LEU A 26 2.58 -5.29 -0.79
N PHE A 27 3.31 -5.80 -1.78
CA PHE A 27 4.14 -6.99 -1.68
C PHE A 27 5.51 -6.73 -1.03
N ALA A 28 6.23 -5.68 -1.46
CA ALA A 28 7.63 -5.44 -1.12
C ALA A 28 7.83 -4.58 0.13
N CYS A 29 6.93 -3.65 0.43
CA CYS A 29 7.08 -2.74 1.57
C CYS A 29 7.21 -3.40 2.96
N PRO A 30 6.69 -4.61 3.23
CA PRO A 30 6.97 -5.32 4.47
C PRO A 30 8.44 -5.73 4.67
N TYR A 31 9.25 -5.71 3.62
CA TYR A 31 10.62 -6.25 3.59
C TYR A 31 11.66 -5.18 3.28
N THR A 32 11.37 -3.90 3.55
CA THR A 32 12.24 -2.78 3.18
C THR A 32 13.62 -2.86 3.83
N ASN A 33 13.73 -3.42 5.04
CA ASN A 33 15.02 -3.51 5.73
C ASN A 33 15.97 -4.46 4.99
N GLU A 34 15.44 -5.60 4.55
CA GLU A 34 16.19 -6.65 3.87
C GLU A 34 16.48 -6.27 2.42
N ILE A 35 15.48 -5.78 1.68
CA ILE A 35 15.65 -5.48 0.24
C ILE A 35 16.45 -4.19 -0.01
N ASN A 36 16.55 -3.29 0.98
CA ASN A 36 17.40 -2.10 0.88
C ASN A 36 18.84 -2.33 1.38
N ASP A 37 19.15 -3.50 1.94
CA ASP A 37 20.51 -3.85 2.33
C ASP A 37 21.35 -4.24 1.09
N ALA A 38 22.16 -3.28 0.63
CA ALA A 38 23.05 -3.44 -0.52
C ALA A 38 24.20 -4.45 -0.30
N SER A 39 24.41 -4.93 0.92
CA SER A 39 25.38 -6.00 1.21
C SER A 39 24.85 -7.40 0.91
N THR A 40 23.55 -7.53 0.60
CA THR A 40 22.87 -8.80 0.33
C THR A 40 22.34 -8.88 -1.10
N ASN A 41 21.88 -10.07 -1.50
CA ASN A 41 21.17 -10.28 -2.76
C ASN A 41 19.64 -10.32 -2.60
N CYS A 42 19.09 -9.78 -1.50
CA CYS A 42 17.66 -9.87 -1.18
C CYS A 42 16.78 -9.24 -2.27
N ALA A 43 17.12 -8.03 -2.75
CA ALA A 43 16.37 -7.37 -3.83
C ALA A 43 16.41 -8.17 -5.14
N GLN A 44 17.59 -8.65 -5.54
CA GLN A 44 17.76 -9.44 -6.76
C GLN A 44 16.97 -10.75 -6.69
N THR A 45 17.04 -11.44 -5.55
CA THR A 45 16.31 -12.68 -5.30
C THR A 45 14.79 -12.44 -5.34
N MET A 46 14.30 -11.36 -4.71
CA MET A 46 12.89 -10.99 -4.74
C MET A 46 12.39 -10.77 -6.17
N PHE A 47 13.09 -9.95 -6.96
CA PHE A 47 12.69 -9.71 -8.36
C PHE A 47 12.78 -10.97 -9.23
N SER A 48 13.77 -11.83 -9.01
CA SER A 48 13.87 -13.11 -9.71
C SER A 48 12.62 -13.97 -9.49
N TYR A 49 12.19 -14.13 -8.23
CA TYR A 49 10.98 -14.90 -7.93
C TYR A 49 9.70 -14.23 -8.39
N ILE A 50 9.58 -12.90 -8.26
CA ILE A 50 8.44 -12.16 -8.82
C ILE A 50 8.29 -12.46 -10.31
N ASN A 51 9.39 -12.37 -11.07
CA ASN A 51 9.37 -12.62 -12.52
C ASN A 51 9.02 -14.08 -12.83
N LEU A 52 9.59 -15.03 -12.08
CA LEU A 52 9.34 -16.46 -12.26
C LEU A 52 7.87 -16.84 -12.01
N TYR A 53 7.32 -16.46 -10.86
CA TYR A 53 5.96 -16.88 -10.47
C TYR A 53 4.86 -16.06 -11.16
N GLY A 54 5.13 -14.78 -11.44
CA GLY A 54 4.20 -13.93 -12.17
C GLY A 54 4.30 -14.06 -13.69
N LYS A 55 5.30 -14.79 -14.20
CA LYS A 55 5.62 -14.88 -15.64
C LYS A 55 5.83 -13.49 -16.26
N TYR A 56 6.43 -12.57 -15.51
CA TYR A 56 6.65 -11.21 -15.97
C TYR A 56 7.86 -11.12 -16.90
N PRO A 57 7.80 -10.28 -17.96
CA PRO A 57 8.93 -10.03 -18.82
C PRO A 57 10.08 -9.37 -18.05
N ALA A 58 11.31 -9.69 -18.46
CA ALA A 58 12.51 -9.09 -17.88
C ALA A 58 12.47 -7.56 -17.99
N GLY A 59 12.87 -6.87 -16.92
CA GLY A 59 12.92 -5.40 -16.89
C GLY A 59 11.58 -4.70 -16.63
N LEU A 60 10.45 -5.43 -16.53
CA LEU A 60 9.14 -4.83 -16.27
C LEU A 60 9.17 -3.93 -15.03
N PHE A 61 9.69 -4.42 -13.91
CA PHE A 61 9.68 -3.64 -12.66
C PHE A 61 10.82 -2.62 -12.55
N ALA A 62 11.97 -2.88 -13.19
CA ALA A 62 13.13 -1.97 -13.18
C ALA A 62 12.85 -0.66 -13.92
N ASN A 63 12.06 -0.73 -15.00
CA ASN A 63 11.82 0.42 -15.87
C ASN A 63 10.52 1.17 -15.55
N THR A 64 9.56 0.49 -14.92
CA THR A 64 8.18 1.00 -14.82
C THR A 64 7.90 1.75 -13.52
N PHE A 65 8.64 1.47 -12.44
CA PHE A 65 8.31 1.94 -11.09
C PHE A 65 9.41 2.81 -10.49
N LYS A 66 9.58 4.01 -11.02
CA LYS A 66 10.24 5.11 -10.31
C LYS A 66 9.17 6.07 -9.80
N GLU A 67 9.01 6.16 -8.49
CA GLU A 67 8.20 7.19 -7.85
C GLU A 67 9.16 8.30 -7.40
N GLY A 68 9.42 9.23 -8.33
CA GLY A 68 10.48 10.23 -8.14
C GLY A 68 11.89 9.62 -8.15
N ASN A 69 12.81 10.25 -7.41
CA ASN A 69 14.23 9.87 -7.37
C ASN A 69 14.61 8.82 -6.31
N HIS A 70 13.67 8.43 -5.44
CA HIS A 70 13.97 7.63 -4.24
C HIS A 70 13.50 6.16 -4.32
N GLY A 71 12.96 5.71 -5.47
CA GLY A 71 12.48 4.34 -5.64
C GLY A 71 10.98 4.22 -5.36
N LEU A 72 10.56 3.19 -4.61
CA LEU A 72 9.18 2.99 -4.19
C LEU A 72 8.94 3.69 -2.84
N ASP A 73 7.90 4.53 -2.73
CA ASP A 73 7.49 5.07 -1.43
C ASP A 73 6.60 4.09 -0.66
N CYS A 74 7.10 3.62 0.48
CA CYS A 74 6.43 2.70 1.40
C CYS A 74 5.80 3.37 2.62
N GLU A 75 5.91 4.69 2.79
CA GLU A 75 5.38 5.43 3.95
C GLU A 75 3.85 5.32 4.05
N ALA A 76 3.15 5.15 2.91
CA ALA A 76 1.71 4.93 2.89
C ALA A 76 1.27 3.67 3.66
N ARG A 77 2.09 2.61 3.73
CA ARG A 77 1.79 1.41 4.54
C ARG A 77 1.99 1.65 6.03
N ARG A 78 2.86 2.58 6.45
CA ARG A 78 3.00 2.94 7.87
C ARG A 78 1.70 3.54 8.43
N LYS A 79 0.95 4.28 7.60
CA LYS A 79 -0.34 4.86 7.99
C LYS A 79 -1.50 3.86 8.07
N ASN A 80 -1.44 2.75 7.34
CA ASN A 80 -2.49 1.72 7.37
C ASN A 80 -2.33 0.71 8.53
N ASN A 81 -1.14 0.63 9.13
CA ASN A 81 -0.89 -0.11 10.38
C ASN A 81 -0.92 0.79 11.62
N ALA A 82 -0.94 2.11 11.45
CA ALA A 82 -1.41 2.98 12.50
C ALA A 82 -2.90 2.66 12.65
N VAL A 83 -3.26 2.04 13.79
CA VAL A 83 -4.62 2.09 14.31
C VAL A 83 -5.11 3.51 14.05
N PRO A 84 -6.21 3.74 13.29
CA PRO A 84 -6.77 5.07 13.23
C PRO A 84 -7.03 5.44 14.68
N ALA A 85 -6.32 6.45 15.19
CA ALA A 85 -6.68 7.05 16.46
C ALA A 85 -8.16 7.37 16.32
N ASN A 86 -8.94 6.64 17.08
CA ASN A 86 -10.37 6.71 17.19
C ASN A 86 -10.74 8.13 17.62
N ASN A 87 -10.85 9.03 16.64
CA ASN A 87 -11.57 10.26 16.82
C ASN A 87 -13.01 9.86 17.11
N HIS A 88 -13.40 10.04 18.37
CA HIS A 88 -14.70 9.79 18.93
C HIS A 88 -15.74 10.81 18.43
N PHE A 89 -15.86 10.94 17.10
CA PHE A 89 -16.98 11.56 16.43
C PHE A 89 -17.90 10.41 16.01
N PHE A 90 -18.90 10.11 16.84
CA PHE A 90 -20.18 9.43 16.52
C PHE A 90 -20.77 8.90 17.83
N LEU A 91 -21.33 9.78 18.67
CA LEU A 91 -22.41 9.37 19.56
C LEU A 91 -23.70 9.81 18.88
N LEU A 92 -24.41 8.83 18.32
CA LEU A 92 -25.73 9.00 17.74
C LEU A 92 -26.74 9.49 18.80
N PRO A 93 -27.80 10.20 18.37
CA PRO A 93 -28.74 10.89 19.23
C PRO A 93 -29.86 9.95 19.66
N LEU A 94 -30.01 9.72 20.96
CA LEU A 94 -31.29 9.28 21.52
C LEU A 94 -31.31 9.47 23.04
N VAL A 95 -31.57 10.68 23.51
CA VAL A 95 -32.39 10.86 24.72
C VAL A 95 -33.04 12.25 24.69
N LEU A 96 -34.32 12.21 24.98
CA LEU A 96 -35.33 13.24 24.89
C LEU A 96 -35.40 13.98 26.23
N GLU A 97 -34.98 15.24 26.30
CA GLU A 97 -35.20 16.15 27.46
C GLU A 97 -35.38 17.57 26.89
N ILE A 98 -36.50 17.84 26.20
CA ILE A 98 -37.68 18.58 26.67
C ILE A 98 -37.38 19.86 27.50
N PHE A 99 -37.89 21.00 26.99
CA PHE A 99 -38.07 22.34 27.61
C PHE A 99 -36.82 23.09 28.11
N THR A 100 -36.47 24.24 27.53
CA THR A 100 -37.05 25.52 27.97
C THR A 100 -37.04 26.57 26.85
N ILE A 101 -38.24 26.95 26.44
CA ILE A 101 -38.54 28.21 25.74
C ILE A 101 -39.00 29.21 26.80
N ALA A 102 -38.28 30.31 26.99
CA ALA A 102 -38.81 31.64 27.35
C ALA A 102 -37.68 32.60 27.76
N SER A 103 -37.82 33.86 27.33
CA SER A 103 -37.04 35.05 27.72
C SER A 103 -35.64 35.09 27.10
N PHE A 104 -35.32 35.95 26.14
CA PHE A 104 -35.42 37.41 26.23
C PHE A 104 -35.87 38.01 24.89
N LEU A 105 -36.91 38.82 24.96
CA LEU A 105 -37.20 39.90 24.03
C LEU A 105 -36.17 41.02 24.24
#